data_AF-A0A965NAC4-F1
#
_entry.id   AF-A0A965NAC4-F1
#
_cell.length_a   1.000
_cell.length_b   1.000
_cell.length_c   1.000
_cell.angle_alpha   90.00
_cell.angle_beta   90.00
_cell.angle_gamma   90.00
#
_symmetry.space_group_name_H-M   'P 1'
#
loop_
_entity.id
_entity.type
_entity.pdbx_description
1 polymer ?
#
loop_
_entity_poly.entity_id
_entity_poly.type
_entity_poly.pdbx_seq_one_letter_code
_entity_poly.pdbx_strand_id
1 'polypeptide(L)'
;GAQNVAVENPSWLSGGLQVLPNLILPWNRVAILVFAAAVLLAVALLIERTRLGLFVRGVTQNRRMAACVGVHTARIDTWAFSLGAGIAGLAGCALSQIGNVGPDLGQGYIVDSFMVVVLGGVGQLAGTVYAGLGLGVLNKLLEGWQGAVLAKIMVLVFIVVFIQKRPQGLFALKGRSAES
;
A
#
# COMPACT_ATOMS: atom_id res chain seq x y z
N GLY A 1 -7.09 31.23 -0.45
CA GLY A 1 -7.14 29.75 -0.40
C GLY A 1 -6.05 29.29 0.54
N ALA A 2 -6.31 28.26 1.37
CA ALA A 2 -5.38 27.81 2.41
C ALA A 2 -3.98 27.58 1.83
N GLN A 3 -3.00 28.27 2.39
CA GLN A 3 -1.59 28.12 2.04
C GLN A 3 -1.17 26.70 2.37
N ASN A 4 -0.88 25.96 1.32
CA ASN A 4 0.09 24.89 1.24
C ASN A 4 1.28 25.10 2.22
N VAL A 5 1.21 24.53 3.43
CA VAL A 5 2.28 24.61 4.43
C VAL A 5 3.24 23.45 4.18
N ALA A 6 4.40 23.77 3.60
CA ALA A 6 5.51 22.82 3.55
C ALA A 6 5.98 22.53 4.98
N VAL A 7 5.97 21.27 5.38
CA VAL A 7 6.57 20.84 6.65
C VAL A 7 8.07 21.06 6.49
N GLU A 8 8.64 22.03 7.23
CA GLU A 8 10.07 22.27 7.25
C GLU A 8 10.80 21.00 7.72
N ASN A 9 11.67 20.48 6.85
CA ASN A 9 12.53 19.36 7.15
C ASN A 9 13.54 19.77 8.24
N PRO A 10 13.63 19.06 9.37
CA PRO A 10 14.65 19.33 10.38
C PRO A 10 16.04 19.18 9.76
N SER A 11 16.99 20.02 10.20
CA SER A 11 18.32 20.22 9.60
C SER A 11 19.17 18.95 9.40
N TRP A 12 18.90 17.86 10.11
CA TRP A 12 19.54 16.54 9.92
C TRP A 12 18.99 15.73 8.73
N LEU A 13 17.87 16.16 8.13
CA LEU A 13 17.20 15.56 6.97
C LEU A 13 17.39 16.38 5.68
N SER A 14 18.08 17.53 5.79
CA SER A 14 18.37 18.48 4.70
C SER A 14 19.72 18.21 4.01
N GLY A 15 20.28 17.00 4.19
CA GLY A 15 21.41 16.50 3.40
C GLY A 15 20.93 15.79 2.13
N GLY A 16 21.69 15.90 1.04
CA GLY A 16 21.46 15.15 -0.19
C GLY A 16 22.67 14.27 -0.48
N LEU A 17 22.45 12.96 -0.71
CA LEU A 17 23.48 12.10 -1.30
C LEU A 17 23.53 12.44 -2.80
N GLN A 18 24.55 13.21 -3.20
CA GLN A 18 24.86 13.44 -4.61
C GLN A 18 25.49 12.16 -5.18
N VAL A 19 24.66 11.28 -5.74
CA VAL A 19 25.14 10.06 -6.41
C VAL A 19 25.66 10.39 -7.82
N LEU A 20 25.11 11.44 -8.48
CA LEU A 20 25.58 12.01 -9.75
C LEU A 20 25.37 13.55 -9.79
N PRO A 21 26.11 14.32 -10.62
CA PRO A 21 26.06 15.79 -10.67
C PRO A 21 24.68 16.40 -10.99
N ASN A 22 23.71 15.60 -11.45
CA ASN A 22 22.35 16.04 -11.82
C ASN A 22 21.22 15.32 -11.05
N LEU A 23 21.52 14.44 -10.09
CA LEU A 23 20.49 13.74 -9.30
C LEU A 23 20.78 13.88 -7.81
N ILE A 24 20.11 14.85 -7.18
CA ILE A 24 20.07 14.98 -5.72
C ILE A 24 18.94 14.07 -5.22
N LEU A 25 19.28 12.97 -4.56
CA LEU A 25 18.31 12.22 -3.75
C LEU A 25 18.23 12.90 -2.37
N PRO A 26 17.10 13.55 -2.04
CA PRO A 26 16.91 14.15 -0.72
C PRO A 26 16.86 13.02 0.32
N TRP A 27 17.52 13.19 1.46
CA TRP A 27 17.48 12.23 2.57
C TRP A 27 16.04 11.87 3.00
N ASN A 28 15.10 12.80 2.80
CA ASN A 28 13.67 12.62 3.02
C ASN A 28 13.10 11.41 2.25
N ARG A 29 13.49 11.21 0.98
CA ARG A 29 13.00 10.07 0.19
C ARG A 29 13.58 8.74 0.67
N VAL A 30 14.83 8.74 1.12
CA VAL A 30 15.50 7.56 1.65
C VAL A 30 14.92 7.18 3.02
N ALA A 31 14.70 8.16 3.90
CA ALA A 31 14.09 7.96 5.21
C ALA A 31 12.68 7.35 5.10
N ILE A 32 11.87 7.81 4.15
CA ILE A 32 10.52 7.27 3.93
C ILE A 32 10.55 5.89 3.30
N LEU A 33 11.51 5.60 2.43
CA LEU A 33 11.70 4.25 1.89
C LEU A 33 12.08 3.26 3.00
N VAL A 34 12.98 3.66 3.91
CA VAL A 34 13.34 2.88 5.10
C VAL A 34 12.15 2.72 6.04
N PHE A 35 11.39 3.79 6.30
CA PHE A 35 10.19 3.74 7.12
C PHE A 35 9.12 2.81 6.53
N ALA A 36 8.82 2.94 5.24
CA ALA A 36 7.88 2.08 4.52
C ALA A 36 8.33 0.62 4.54
N ALA A 37 9.61 0.34 4.30
CA ALA A 37 10.18 -1.00 4.39
C ALA A 37 10.08 -1.57 5.82
N ALA A 38 10.35 -0.75 6.85
CA ALA A 38 10.23 -1.15 8.24
C ALA A 38 8.77 -1.48 8.62
N VAL A 39 7.80 -0.65 8.23
CA VAL A 39 6.37 -0.91 8.45
C VAL A 39 5.94 -2.17 7.70
N LEU A 40 6.35 -2.33 6.45
CA LEU A 40 6.03 -3.51 5.65
C LEU A 40 6.59 -4.80 6.27
N LEU A 41 7.85 -4.78 6.74
CA LEU A 41 8.46 -5.89 7.46
C LEU A 41 7.74 -6.17 8.79
N ALA A 42 7.39 -5.13 9.55
CA ALA A 42 6.67 -5.28 10.81
C ALA A 42 5.30 -5.95 10.59
N VAL A 43 4.57 -5.53 9.55
CA VAL A 43 3.27 -6.12 9.18
C VAL A 43 3.43 -7.54 8.67
N ALA A 44 4.44 -7.81 7.83
CA ALA A 44 4.73 -9.16 7.33
C ALA A 44 5.04 -10.11 8.49
N LEU A 45 5.92 -9.70 9.42
CA LEU A 45 6.25 -10.49 10.61
C LEU A 45 5.05 -10.66 11.53
N LEU A 46 4.21 -9.63 11.70
CA LEU A 46 3.01 -9.72 12.52
C LEU A 46 2.05 -10.75 11.92
N ILE A 47 1.77 -10.70 10.62
CA ILE A 47 0.81 -11.61 9.97
C ILE A 47 1.37 -13.03 9.81
N GLU A 48 2.66 -13.21 9.54
CA GLU A 48 3.27 -14.54 9.31
C GLU A 48 3.65 -15.25 10.60
N ARG A 49 4.10 -14.51 11.63
CA ARG A 49 4.71 -15.12 12.82
C ARG A 49 3.81 -15.09 14.05
N THR A 50 2.78 -14.23 14.10
CA THR A 50 1.93 -14.12 15.30
C THR A 50 0.64 -14.94 15.21
N ARG A 51 0.10 -15.30 16.38
CA ARG A 51 -1.19 -15.99 16.52
C ARG A 51 -2.34 -15.19 15.91
N LEU A 52 -2.28 -13.85 15.95
CA LEU A 52 -3.30 -12.99 15.34
C LEU A 52 -3.38 -13.22 13.82
N GLY A 53 -2.24 -13.34 13.14
CA GLY A 53 -2.21 -13.63 11.71
C GLY A 53 -2.82 -14.99 11.35
N LEU A 54 -2.58 -16.01 12.18
CA LEU A 54 -3.21 -17.34 12.01
C LEU A 54 -4.73 -17.27 12.16
N PHE A 55 -5.22 -16.54 13.16
CA PHE A 55 -6.65 -16.35 13.37
C PHE A 55 -7.30 -15.55 12.23
N VAL A 56 -6.68 -14.46 11.77
CA VAL A 56 -7.19 -13.68 10.63
C VAL A 56 -7.29 -14.56 9.38
N ARG A 57 -6.23 -15.31 9.05
CA ARG A 57 -6.25 -16.25 7.91
C ARG A 57 -7.34 -17.32 8.06
N GLY A 58 -7.51 -17.88 9.27
CA GLY A 58 -8.57 -18.85 9.55
C GLY A 58 -9.98 -18.27 9.41
N VAL A 59 -10.22 -17.05 9.89
CA VAL A 59 -11.50 -16.36 9.76
C VAL A 59 -11.82 -16.03 8.29
N THR A 60 -10.82 -15.64 7.50
CA THR A 60 -11.00 -15.37 6.05
C THR A 60 -11.32 -16.62 5.24
N GLN A 61 -10.90 -17.81 5.68
CA GLN A 61 -11.19 -19.06 5.00
C GLN A 61 -12.60 -19.59 5.30
N ASN A 62 -12.98 -19.66 6.59
CA ASN A 62 -14.33 -20.09 6.96
C ASN A 62 -14.73 -19.51 8.33
N ARG A 63 -15.43 -18.38 8.30
CA ARG A 63 -15.88 -17.66 9.49
C ARG A 63 -16.77 -18.51 10.41
N ARG A 64 -17.64 -19.36 9.83
CA ARG A 64 -18.54 -20.23 10.61
C ARG A 64 -17.76 -21.29 11.37
N MET A 65 -16.81 -21.95 10.71
CA MET A 65 -15.99 -22.98 11.35
C MET A 65 -15.07 -22.40 12.43
N ALA A 66 -14.52 -21.20 12.22
CA ALA A 66 -13.73 -20.51 13.23
C ALA A 66 -14.57 -20.21 14.50
N ALA A 67 -15.82 -19.75 14.35
CA ALA A 67 -16.69 -19.51 15.49
C ALA A 67 -17.00 -20.78 16.29
N CYS A 68 -17.14 -21.94 15.64
CA CYS A 68 -17.41 -23.22 16.29
C CYS A 68 -16.25 -23.73 17.16
N VAL A 69 -14.99 -23.38 16.84
CA VAL A 69 -13.81 -23.76 17.64
C VAL A 69 -13.49 -22.76 18.76
N GLY A 70 -14.45 -21.91 19.14
CA GLY A 70 -14.32 -20.96 20.25
C GLY A 70 -13.55 -19.69 19.90
N VAL A 71 -13.28 -19.44 18.61
CA VAL A 71 -12.57 -18.23 18.17
C VAL A 71 -13.56 -17.07 18.02
N HIS A 72 -13.37 -16.02 18.82
CA HIS A 72 -14.19 -14.80 18.72
C HIS A 72 -13.86 -14.00 17.45
N THR A 73 -14.54 -14.32 16.36
CA THR A 73 -14.38 -13.66 15.04
C THR A 73 -14.51 -12.15 15.14
N ALA A 74 -15.49 -11.64 15.89
CA ALA A 74 -15.70 -10.20 16.07
C ALA A 74 -14.49 -9.49 16.70
N ARG A 75 -13.80 -10.13 17.65
CA ARG A 75 -12.61 -9.55 18.29
C ARG A 75 -11.42 -9.57 17.32
N ILE A 76 -11.29 -10.61 16.50
CA ILE A 76 -10.22 -10.68 15.49
C ILE A 76 -10.43 -9.63 14.40
N ASP A 77 -11.68 -9.43 13.97
CA ASP A 77 -12.02 -8.41 12.98
C ASP A 77 -11.70 -6.99 13.51
N THR A 78 -11.94 -6.70 14.80
CA THR A 78 -11.56 -5.40 15.41
C THR A 78 -10.05 -5.24 15.56
N TRP A 79 -9.30 -6.28 15.94
CA TRP A 79 -7.83 -6.23 15.94
C TRP A 79 -7.27 -6.02 14.53
N ALA A 80 -7.80 -6.71 13.53
CA ALA A 80 -7.37 -6.55 12.13
C ALA A 80 -7.69 -5.14 11.61
N PHE A 81 -8.88 -4.63 11.91
CA PHE A 81 -9.30 -3.29 11.51
C PHE A 81 -8.46 -2.20 12.17
N SER A 82 -8.24 -2.29 13.49
CA SER A 82 -7.41 -1.32 14.22
C SER A 82 -5.95 -1.32 13.76
N LEU A 83 -5.38 -2.48 13.46
CA LEU A 83 -4.05 -2.58 12.84
C LEU A 83 -4.02 -1.92 11.46
N GLY A 84 -5.01 -2.19 10.60
CA GLY A 84 -5.12 -1.58 9.28
C GLY A 84 -5.24 -0.06 9.34
N ALA A 85 -6.10 0.45 10.24
CA ALA A 85 -6.28 1.89 10.47
C ALA A 85 -4.99 2.55 11.00
N GLY A 86 -4.28 1.87 11.91
CA GLY A 86 -2.98 2.36 12.43
C GLY A 86 -1.92 2.46 11.35
N ILE A 87 -1.80 1.45 10.47
CA ILE A 87 -0.86 1.46 9.34
C ILE A 87 -1.22 2.57 8.34
N ALA A 88 -2.51 2.76 8.06
CA ALA A 88 -2.98 3.86 7.20
C ALA A 88 -2.63 5.24 7.78
N GLY A 89 -2.75 5.41 9.10
CA GLY A 89 -2.34 6.64 9.80
C GLY A 89 -0.82 6.89 9.68
N LEU A 90 0.00 5.87 9.92
CA LEU A 90 1.45 5.95 9.77
C LEU A 90 1.86 6.30 8.34
N ALA A 91 1.19 5.72 7.34
CA ALA A 91 1.41 6.06 5.94
C ALA A 91 1.05 7.52 5.64
N GLY A 92 -0.07 8.04 6.18
CA GLY A 92 -0.46 9.44 6.05
C GLY A 92 0.58 10.41 6.63
N CYS A 93 1.13 10.11 7.80
CA CYS A 93 2.21 10.91 8.41
C CYS A 93 3.49 10.92 7.59
N ALA A 94 3.83 9.82 6.90
CA ALA A 94 4.97 9.78 6.01
C ALA A 94 4.72 10.58 4.72
N LEU A 95 3.51 10.50 4.16
CA LEU A 95 3.14 11.21 2.94
C LEU A 95 3.11 12.74 3.12
N SER A 96 2.70 13.23 4.30
CA SER A 96 2.68 14.67 4.60
C SER A 96 4.08 15.31 4.63
N GLN A 97 5.15 14.52 4.73
CA GLN A 97 6.53 15.02 4.67
C GLN A 97 7.04 15.20 3.23
N ILE A 98 6.38 14.63 2.22
CA ILE A 98 6.79 14.73 0.79
C ILE A 98 5.85 15.66 0.02
N GLY A 99 4.55 15.59 0.31
CA GLY A 99 3.52 16.34 -0.40
C GLY A 99 2.99 17.50 0.44
N ASN A 100 2.67 18.60 -0.23
CA ASN A 100 2.02 19.75 0.39
C ASN A 100 0.61 19.36 0.85
N VAL A 101 0.29 19.53 2.14
CA VAL A 101 -0.99 19.10 2.72
C VAL A 101 -2.12 19.97 2.17
N GLY A 102 -2.79 19.48 1.14
CA GLY A 102 -3.95 20.10 0.50
C GLY A 102 -5.17 19.17 0.49
N PRO A 103 -6.39 19.72 0.43
CA PRO A 103 -7.63 18.93 0.44
C PRO A 103 -7.73 17.90 -0.71
N ASP A 104 -7.05 18.15 -1.83
CA ASP A 104 -7.02 17.26 -3.00
C ASP A 104 -6.05 16.07 -2.85
N LEU A 105 -5.16 16.06 -1.85
CA LEU A 105 -4.22 14.94 -1.65
C LEU A 105 -4.95 13.62 -1.43
N GLY A 106 -6.01 13.64 -0.61
CA GLY A 106 -6.77 12.44 -0.28
C GLY A 106 -7.37 11.80 -1.53
N GLN A 107 -8.00 12.61 -2.39
CA GLN A 107 -8.64 12.11 -3.61
C GLN A 107 -7.61 11.51 -4.59
N GLY A 108 -6.43 12.14 -4.73
CA GLY A 108 -5.37 11.63 -5.60
C GLY A 108 -4.78 10.29 -5.14
N TYR A 109 -4.57 10.12 -3.84
CA TYR A 109 -3.92 8.91 -3.29
C TYR A 109 -4.88 7.76 -3.00
N ILE A 110 -6.18 8.03 -2.77
CA ILE A 110 -7.19 6.98 -2.60
C ILE A 110 -7.27 6.11 -3.86
N VAL A 111 -7.27 6.74 -5.04
CA VAL A 111 -7.33 6.01 -6.32
C VAL A 111 -6.10 5.13 -6.50
N ASP A 112 -4.90 5.67 -6.27
CA ASP A 112 -3.64 4.91 -6.40
C ASP A 112 -3.58 3.76 -5.36
N SER A 113 -4.07 3.97 -4.14
CA SER A 113 -4.12 2.95 -3.08
C SER A 113 -5.09 1.81 -3.42
N PHE A 114 -6.30 2.15 -3.89
CA PHE A 114 -7.29 1.16 -4.32
C PHE A 114 -6.75 0.31 -5.48
N MET A 115 -6.12 0.98 -6.44
CA MET A 115 -5.53 0.38 -7.63
C MET A 115 -4.46 -0.67 -7.29
N VAL A 116 -3.57 -0.38 -6.34
CA VAL A 116 -2.55 -1.32 -5.85
C VAL A 116 -3.18 -2.54 -5.16
N VAL A 117 -4.21 -2.33 -4.33
CA VAL A 117 -4.89 -3.42 -3.60
C VAL A 117 -5.62 -4.35 -4.55
N VAL A 118 -6.32 -3.80 -5.55
CA VAL A 118 -7.04 -4.60 -6.55
C VAL A 118 -6.08 -5.38 -7.44
N LEU A 119 -5.00 -4.75 -7.90
CA LEU A 119 -3.97 -5.43 -8.70
C LEU A 119 -3.26 -6.53 -7.88
N GLY A 120 -2.96 -6.27 -6.62
CA GLY A 120 -2.25 -7.21 -5.74
C GLY A 120 -3.07 -8.45 -5.34
N GLY A 121 -4.40 -8.35 -5.34
CA GLY A 121 -5.30 -9.42 -4.92
C GLY A 121 -5.70 -9.29 -3.44
N VAL A 122 -6.98 -9.57 -3.15
CA VAL A 122 -7.55 -9.42 -1.80
C VAL A 122 -6.94 -10.46 -0.86
N GLY A 123 -6.27 -10.02 0.21
CA GLY A 123 -5.79 -10.90 1.28
C GLY A 123 -4.38 -11.47 1.12
N GLN A 124 -3.65 -11.13 0.04
CA GLN A 124 -2.27 -11.58 -0.15
C GLN A 124 -1.26 -10.43 -0.09
N LEU A 125 -0.52 -10.37 1.03
CA LEU A 125 0.46 -9.30 1.29
C LEU A 125 1.54 -9.23 0.20
N ALA A 126 2.09 -10.37 -0.24
CA ALA A 126 3.11 -10.40 -1.28
C ALA A 126 2.61 -9.77 -2.60
N GLY A 127 1.36 -10.04 -2.98
CA GLY A 127 0.77 -9.50 -4.20
C GLY A 127 0.63 -7.98 -4.16
N THR A 128 0.23 -7.40 -3.02
CA THR A 128 0.14 -5.94 -2.86
C THR A 128 1.51 -5.26 -2.86
N VAL A 129 2.56 -5.91 -2.34
CA VAL A 129 3.95 -5.38 -2.44
C VAL A 129 4.41 -5.31 -3.90
N TYR A 130 4.28 -6.41 -4.64
CA TYR A 130 4.69 -6.44 -6.05
C TYR A 130 3.86 -5.49 -6.92
N ALA A 131 2.55 -5.41 -6.67
CA ALA A 131 1.67 -4.46 -7.35
C ALA A 131 2.06 -3.00 -7.03
N GLY A 132 2.34 -2.68 -5.77
CA GLY A 132 2.74 -1.34 -5.34
C GLY A 132 4.07 -0.89 -5.93
N LEU A 133 5.09 -1.77 -5.88
CA LEU A 133 6.38 -1.49 -6.49
C LEU A 133 6.28 -1.40 -8.02
N GLY A 134 5.56 -2.32 -8.65
CA GLY A 134 5.35 -2.34 -10.10
C GLY A 134 4.65 -1.08 -10.59
N LEU A 135 3.50 -0.73 -10.00
CA LEU A 135 2.75 0.48 -10.35
C LEU A 135 3.53 1.74 -10.02
N GLY A 136 4.27 1.79 -8.91
CA GLY A 136 5.10 2.93 -8.55
C GLY A 136 6.22 3.19 -9.56
N VAL A 137 6.94 2.14 -9.98
CA VAL A 137 7.98 2.24 -11.02
C VAL A 137 7.37 2.62 -12.36
N LEU A 138 6.26 1.98 -12.77
CA LEU A 138 5.59 2.27 -14.02
C LEU A 138 5.13 3.73 -14.07
N ASN A 139 4.51 4.21 -13.00
CA ASN A 139 4.01 5.59 -12.90
C ASN A 139 5.16 6.59 -13.06
N LYS A 140 6.29 6.37 -12.38
CA LYS A 140 7.47 7.24 -12.49
C LYS A 140 8.13 7.22 -13.88
N LEU A 141 8.17 6.07 -14.54
CA LEU A 141 8.71 5.95 -15.89
C LEU A 141 7.81 6.63 -16.93
N LEU A 142 6.49 6.44 -16.84
CA LEU A 142 5.52 7.08 -17.74
C LEU A 142 5.43 8.59 -17.52
N GLU A 143 5.50 9.06 -16.27
CA GLU A 143 5.61 10.49 -15.94
C GLU A 143 6.81 11.13 -16.63
N GLY A 144 7.96 10.43 -16.66
CA GLY A 144 9.19 10.91 -17.29
C GLY A 144 9.13 11.00 -18.82
N TRP A 145 8.24 10.24 -19.48
CA TRP A 145 8.11 10.24 -20.94
C TRP A 145 6.97 11.13 -21.45
N GLN A 146 5.82 11.19 -20.76
CA GLN A 146 4.60 11.70 -21.39
C GLN A 146 3.67 12.57 -20.50
N GLY A 147 4.18 13.03 -19.35
CA GLY A 147 3.45 13.91 -18.44
C GLY A 147 2.47 13.18 -17.52
N ALA A 148 2.30 13.70 -16.30
CA ALA A 148 1.64 12.99 -15.19
C ALA A 148 0.17 12.63 -15.44
N VAL A 149 -0.56 13.44 -16.21
CA VAL A 149 -1.99 13.21 -16.48
C VAL A 149 -2.19 12.03 -17.43
N LEU A 150 -1.41 11.98 -18.52
CA LEU A 150 -1.52 10.90 -19.51
C LEU A 150 -1.04 9.56 -18.92
N ALA A 151 -0.01 9.61 -18.07
CA ALA A 151 0.46 8.45 -17.31
C ALA A 151 -0.65 7.86 -16.43
N LYS A 152 -1.36 8.69 -15.64
CA LYS A 152 -2.47 8.20 -14.80
C LYS A 152 -3.61 7.60 -15.61
N ILE A 153 -3.99 8.20 -16.74
CA ILE A 153 -5.05 7.66 -17.61
C ILE A 153 -4.62 6.31 -18.20
N MET A 154 -3.40 6.20 -18.72
CA MET A 154 -2.87 4.95 -19.29
C MET A 154 -2.79 3.84 -18.25
N VAL A 155 -2.33 4.14 -17.04
CA VAL A 155 -2.28 3.18 -15.92
C VAL A 155 -3.68 2.71 -15.54
N LEU A 156 -4.65 3.62 -15.48
CA LEU A 156 -6.03 3.29 -15.15
C LEU A 156 -6.67 2.37 -16.22
N VAL A 157 -6.49 2.68 -17.51
CA VAL A 157 -6.97 1.84 -18.62
C VAL A 157 -6.30 0.47 -18.59
N PHE A 158 -4.97 0.42 -18.38
CA PHE A 158 -4.23 -0.83 -18.28
C PHE A 158 -4.78 -1.74 -17.18
N ILE A 159 -5.16 -1.16 -16.04
CA ILE A 159 -5.70 -1.91 -14.90
C ILE A 159 -7.14 -2.36 -15.13
N VAL A 160 -7.99 -1.53 -15.76
CA VAL A 160 -9.33 -1.97 -16.16
C VAL A 160 -9.23 -3.19 -17.09
N VAL A 161 -8.33 -3.16 -18.07
CA VAL A 161 -8.06 -4.30 -18.96
C VAL A 161 -7.50 -5.50 -18.20
N PHE A 162 -6.58 -5.26 -17.26
CA PHE A 162 -5.99 -6.32 -16.44
C PHE A 162 -7.02 -7.01 -15.54
N ILE A 163 -7.90 -6.25 -14.89
CA ILE A 163 -9.00 -6.76 -14.06
C ILE A 163 -9.97 -7.57 -14.91
N GLN A 164 -10.33 -7.10 -16.12
CA GLN A 164 -11.19 -7.86 -17.03
C GLN A 164 -10.57 -9.21 -17.42
N LYS A 165 -9.25 -9.26 -17.59
CA LYS A 165 -8.54 -10.49 -17.99
C LYS A 165 -8.21 -11.42 -16.83
N ARG A 166 -8.04 -10.88 -15.61
CA ARG A 166 -7.67 -11.59 -14.37
C ARG A 166 -8.40 -10.96 -13.17
N PRO A 167 -9.70 -11.27 -12.97
CA PRO A 167 -10.51 -10.67 -11.90
C PRO A 167 -10.07 -11.03 -10.48
N GLN A 168 -9.14 -11.99 -10.32
CA GLN A 168 -8.64 -12.45 -9.02
C GLN A 168 -7.30 -11.82 -8.59
N GLY A 169 -6.76 -10.84 -9.33
CA GLY A 169 -5.49 -10.17 -9.02
C GLY A 169 -4.23 -10.95 -9.44
N LEU A 170 -3.05 -10.37 -9.17
CA LEU A 170 -1.74 -10.92 -9.55
C LEU A 170 -1.44 -12.27 -8.85
N PHE A 171 -1.97 -12.44 -7.64
CA PHE A 171 -1.95 -13.70 -6.90
C PHE A 171 -3.34 -13.98 -6.33
N ALA A 172 -4.08 -14.86 -7.00
CA ALA A 172 -5.32 -15.38 -6.47
C ALA A 172 -5.03 -16.22 -5.22
N LEU A 173 -5.75 -15.97 -4.13
CA LEU A 173 -5.86 -16.92 -3.03
C LEU A 173 -6.25 -18.26 -3.62
N LYS A 174 -5.35 -19.25 -3.54
CA LYS A 174 -5.65 -20.65 -3.84
C LYS A 174 -6.50 -21.23 -2.70
N GLY A 175 -7.64 -20.59 -2.44
CA GLY A 175 -8.78 -21.24 -1.81
C GLY A 175 -9.29 -22.22 -2.84
N ARG A 176 -9.02 -23.50 -2.56
CA ARG A 176 -9.48 -24.64 -3.35
C ARG A 176 -10.89 -24.32 -3.87
N SER A 177 -11.04 -24.24 -5.18
CA SER A 177 -12.30 -24.53 -5.85
C SER A 177 -12.67 -25.96 -5.47
N ALA A 178 -13.27 -26.12 -4.29
CA ALA A 178 -13.94 -27.32 -3.86
C ALA A 178 -15.40 -26.92 -3.69
N GLU A 179 -16.18 -27.41 -4.65
CA GLU A 179 -17.63 -27.62 -4.62
C GLU A 179 -18.44 -26.32 -4.74
N SER A 180 -19.18 -26.08 -5.84
CA SER A 180 -19.97 -26.96 -6.71
C SER A 180 -20.05 -26.41 -8.14
#